data_AF-A0A8T4TWM7-F1
#
_entry.id   AF-A0A8T4TWM7-F1
#
_cell.length_a   1.000
_cell.length_b   1.000
_cell.length_c   1.000
_cell.angle_alpha   90.00
_cell.angle_beta   90.00
_cell.angle_gamma   90.00
#
_symmetry.space_group_name_H-M   'P 1'
#
loop_
_entity.id
_entity.type
_entity.pdbx_description
1 polymer ?
#
loop_
_entity_poly.entity_id
_entity_poly.type
_entity_poly.pdbx_seq_one_letter_code
_entity_poly.pdbx_strand_id
1 'polypeptide(L)'
;MEETKELDYSTLYKELIEIYEGYLANPKDKNIKNKAQEIYLEYWKAEALFDSNTRKAINLLLRIGIDLAPLLKKEEIQELIDFLKNNTKSKKK
;
A
#
# COMPACT_ATOMS: atom_id res chain seq x y z
N MET A 1 9.10 7.61 -27.81
CA MET A 1 7.95 8.04 -27.01
C MET A 1 7.89 7.09 -25.84
N GLU A 2 8.30 7.53 -24.65
CA GLU A 2 8.10 6.72 -23.44
C GLU A 2 6.60 6.71 -23.18
N GLU A 3 5.95 5.56 -23.43
CA GLU A 3 4.62 5.29 -22.91
C GLU A 3 4.69 5.46 -21.40
N THR A 4 4.13 6.56 -20.92
CA THR A 4 3.87 6.74 -19.50
C THR A 4 2.86 5.65 -19.17
N LYS A 5 3.32 4.53 -18.60
CA LYS A 5 2.44 3.52 -18.01
C LYS A 5 1.47 4.30 -17.13
N GLU A 6 0.23 4.40 -17.58
CA GLU A 6 -0.81 5.08 -16.83
C GLU A 6 -0.86 4.40 -15.47
N LEU A 7 -0.60 5.16 -14.40
CA LEU A 7 -0.55 4.61 -13.06
C LEU A 7 -1.94 4.08 -12.71
N ASP A 8 -2.09 2.76 -12.59
CA ASP A 8 -3.36 2.16 -12.21
C ASP A 8 -3.58 2.27 -10.70
N TYR A 9 -4.06 3.46 -10.28
CA TYR A 9 -4.42 3.74 -8.90
C TYR A 9 -5.45 2.74 -8.35
N SER A 10 -6.37 2.23 -9.17
CA SER A 10 -7.41 1.34 -8.65
C SER A 10 -6.84 -0.02 -8.29
N THR A 11 -5.90 -0.53 -9.08
CA THR A 11 -5.22 -1.79 -8.80
C THR A 11 -4.31 -1.63 -7.60
N LEU A 12 -3.46 -0.60 -7.58
CA LEU A 12 -2.59 -0.28 -6.45
C LEU A 12 -3.36 -0.17 -5.12
N TYR A 13 -4.47 0.58 -5.09
CA TYR A 13 -5.23 0.75 -3.85
C TYR A 13 -5.85 -0.55 -3.34
N LYS A 14 -6.32 -1.43 -4.24
CA LYS A 14 -6.84 -2.75 -3.84
C LYS A 14 -5.73 -3.61 -3.24
N GLU A 15 -4.56 -3.62 -3.83
CA GLU A 15 -3.43 -4.40 -3.33
C GLU A 15 -2.91 -3.89 -1.99
N LEU A 16 -2.81 -2.57 -1.83
CA LEU A 16 -2.47 -1.94 -0.56
C LEU A 16 -3.46 -2.34 0.54
N ILE A 17 -4.77 -2.28 0.26
CA ILE A 17 -5.81 -2.69 1.21
C ILE A 17 -5.64 -4.16 1.61
N GLU A 18 -5.46 -5.05 0.64
CA GLU A 18 -5.31 -6.49 0.89
C GLU A 18 -4.08 -6.78 1.77
N ILE A 19 -2.95 -6.15 1.47
CA ILE A 19 -1.72 -6.30 2.26
C ILE A 19 -1.94 -5.82 3.70
N TYR A 20 -2.56 -4.66 3.89
CA TYR A 20 -2.78 -4.13 5.23
C TYR A 20 -3.81 -4.93 6.03
N GLU A 21 -4.92 -5.34 5.43
CA GLU A 21 -5.90 -6.20 6.09
C GLU A 21 -5.29 -7.56 6.45
N GLY A 22 -4.52 -8.15 5.52
CA GLY A 22 -3.78 -9.39 5.77
C GLY A 22 -2.75 -9.24 6.89
N TYR A 23 -2.03 -8.11 6.92
CA TYR A 23 -1.06 -7.82 7.97
C TYR A 23 -1.74 -7.62 9.33
N LEU A 24 -2.86 -6.91 9.40
CA LEU A 24 -3.63 -6.73 10.64
C LEU A 24 -4.22 -8.05 11.15
N ALA A 25 -4.61 -8.95 10.25
CA ALA A 25 -5.11 -10.27 10.59
C ALA A 25 -3.98 -11.19 11.09
N ASN A 26 -2.82 -11.18 10.41
CA ASN A 26 -1.66 -11.97 10.78
C ASN A 26 -0.34 -11.24 10.44
N PRO A 27 0.26 -10.50 11.40
CA PRO A 27 1.51 -9.78 11.18
C PRO A 27 2.72 -10.67 10.86
N LYS A 28 2.62 -11.99 11.10
CA LYS A 28 3.67 -12.96 10.85
C LYS A 28 3.50 -13.69 9.50
N ASP A 29 2.47 -13.35 8.72
CA ASP A 29 2.23 -13.96 7.43
C ASP A 29 3.36 -13.62 6.44
N LYS A 30 4.09 -14.64 6.01
CA LYS A 30 5.20 -14.49 5.06
C LYS A 30 4.72 -14.08 3.66
N ASN A 31 3.53 -14.52 3.25
CA ASN A 31 2.98 -14.18 1.94
C ASN A 31 2.64 -12.69 1.88
N ILE A 32 2.03 -12.16 2.95
CA ILE A 32 1.74 -10.72 3.06
C ILE A 32 3.01 -9.89 3.07
N LYS A 33 4.05 -10.33 3.81
CA LYS A 33 5.35 -9.64 3.83
C LYS A 33 6.02 -9.63 2.46
N ASN A 34 6.02 -10.76 1.76
CA ASN A 34 6.58 -10.86 0.41
C ASN A 34 5.80 -9.96 -0.56
N LYS A 35 4.47 -10.02 -0.53
CA LYS A 35 3.62 -9.17 -1.37
C LYS A 35 3.86 -7.68 -1.10
N ALA A 36 4.02 -7.30 0.17
CA ALA A 36 4.38 -5.92 0.53
C ALA A 36 5.71 -5.48 -0.10
N GLN A 37 6.74 -6.34 -0.08
CA GLN A 37 8.03 -6.05 -0.73
C GLN A 37 7.89 -5.94 -2.25
N GLU A 38 7.15 -6.85 -2.88
CA GLU A 38 6.94 -6.85 -4.34
C GLU A 38 6.24 -5.56 -4.80
N ILE A 39 5.14 -5.18 -4.15
CA ILE A 39 4.40 -3.95 -4.48
C ILE A 39 5.26 -2.71 -4.18
N TYR A 40 6.00 -2.68 -3.07
CA TYR A 40 6.93 -1.57 -2.82
C TYR A 40 7.96 -1.44 -3.95
N LEU A 41 8.57 -2.54 -4.39
CA LEU A 41 9.57 -2.54 -5.47
C LEU A 41 8.99 -2.19 -6.85
N GLU A 42 7.71 -2.46 -7.07
CA GLU A 42 7.02 -2.05 -8.30
C GLU A 42 6.78 -0.53 -8.33
N TYR A 43 6.37 0.05 -7.19
CA TYR A 43 5.89 1.44 -7.14
C TYR A 43 6.88 2.46 -6.55
N TRP A 44 7.99 2.07 -5.92
CA TRP A 44 8.91 3.03 -5.26
C TRP A 44 9.49 4.07 -6.23
N LYS A 45 9.76 3.70 -7.49
CA LYS A 45 10.25 4.65 -8.51
C LYS A 45 9.20 5.68 -8.90
N ALA A 46 7.94 5.27 -8.87
CA ALA A 46 6.79 6.13 -9.13
C ALA A 46 6.30 6.87 -7.87
N GLU A 47 6.95 6.65 -6.71
CA GLU A 47 6.48 7.17 -5.43
C GLU A 47 6.22 8.68 -5.49
N ALA A 48 7.15 9.43 -6.08
CA ALA A 48 7.08 10.89 -6.20
C ALA A 48 5.85 11.39 -6.99
N LEU A 49 5.21 10.54 -7.78
CA LEU A 49 4.03 10.86 -8.58
C LEU A 49 2.71 10.71 -7.78
N PHE A 50 2.75 10.10 -6.61
CA PHE A 50 1.56 9.89 -5.78
C PHE A 50 1.31 11.02 -4.77
N ASP A 51 0.05 11.15 -4.35
CA ASP A 51 -0.31 12.05 -3.25
C ASP A 51 0.35 11.61 -1.93
N SER A 52 0.36 12.51 -0.94
CA SER A 52 1.06 12.28 0.33
C SER A 52 0.59 11.01 1.06
N ASN A 53 -0.70 10.68 1.01
CA ASN A 53 -1.24 9.53 1.73
C ASN A 53 -0.94 8.23 1.01
N THR A 54 -1.02 8.22 -0.33
CA THR A 54 -0.60 7.06 -1.13
C THR A 54 0.90 6.81 -1.01
N ARG A 55 1.75 7.86 -0.99
CA ARG A 55 3.18 7.72 -0.70
C ARG A 55 3.45 7.15 0.67
N LYS A 56 2.72 7.62 1.68
CA LYS A 56 2.81 7.10 3.05
C LYS A 56 2.44 5.61 3.07
N ALA A 57 1.40 5.21 2.35
CA ALA A 57 1.01 3.81 2.22
C ALA A 57 2.14 2.98 1.58
N ILE A 58 2.63 3.36 0.40
CA ILE A 58 3.71 2.64 -0.29
C ILE A 58 4.95 2.50 0.63
N ASN A 59 5.39 3.57 1.27
CA ASN A 59 6.52 3.52 2.22
C ASN A 59 6.28 2.58 3.42
N LEU A 60 5.03 2.46 3.88
CA LEU A 60 4.68 1.59 4.99
C LEU A 60 4.78 0.11 4.61
N LEU A 61 4.63 -0.24 3.32
CA LEU A 61 4.87 -1.59 2.83
C LEU A 61 6.30 -2.05 3.06
N LEU A 62 7.29 -1.17 2.89
CA LEU A 62 8.69 -1.48 3.17
C LEU A 62 8.82 -1.95 4.62
N ARG A 63 8.24 -1.22 5.58
CA ARG A 63 8.28 -1.54 7.03
C ARG A 63 7.63 -2.89 7.34
N ILE A 64 6.54 -3.23 6.66
CA ILE A 64 5.90 -4.56 6.76
C ILE A 64 6.85 -5.62 6.20
N GLY A 65 7.42 -5.39 5.02
CA GLY A 65 8.31 -6.31 4.32
C GLY A 65 9.59 -6.62 5.08
N ILE A 66 10.20 -5.64 5.75
CA ILE A 66 11.41 -5.83 6.57
C ILE A 66 11.12 -6.18 8.03
N ASP A 67 9.86 -6.50 8.35
CA ASP A 67 9.40 -6.92 9.67
C ASP A 67 9.68 -5.92 10.80
N LEU A 68 9.58 -4.62 10.50
CA LEU A 68 9.56 -3.55 11.51
C LEU A 68 8.19 -3.47 12.23
N ALA A 69 7.52 -4.62 12.37
CA ALA A 69 6.21 -4.79 12.98
C ALA A 69 6.03 -4.12 14.35
N PRO A 70 7.01 -4.12 15.28
CA PRO A 70 6.85 -3.47 16.59
C PRO A 70 6.65 -1.96 16.49
N LEU A 71 6.98 -1.35 15.35
CA LEU A 71 6.94 0.10 15.16
C LEU A 71 5.64 0.57 14.46
N LEU A 72 4.79 -0.35 13.99
CA LEU A 72 3.57 -0.01 13.25
C LEU A 72 2.37 0.00 14.20
N LYS A 73 1.73 1.15 14.33
CA LYS A 73 0.49 1.27 15.10
C LYS A 73 -0.67 0.75 14.24
N LYS A 74 -1.49 -0.13 14.83
CA LYS A 74 -2.69 -0.67 14.18
C LYS A 74 -3.63 0.45 13.68
N GLU A 75 -3.76 1.52 14.46
CA GLU A 75 -4.57 2.69 14.11
C GLU A 75 -4.09 3.35 12.82
N GLU A 76 -2.77 3.57 12.68
CA GLU A 76 -2.18 4.17 11.48
C GLU A 76 -2.45 3.32 10.23
N ILE A 77 -2.38 1.99 10.36
CA ILE A 77 -2.69 1.07 9.26
C ILE A 77 -4.18 1.14 8.90
N GLN A 78 -5.05 1.21 9.91
CA GLN A 78 -6.49 1.29 9.71
C GLN A 78 -6.90 2.59 9.01
N GLU A 79 -6.32 3.73 9.40
CA GLU A 79 -6.54 5.02 8.74
C GLU A 79 -6.16 4.99 7.26
N LEU A 80 -5.05 4.32 6.92
CA LEU A 80 -4.64 4.15 5.52
C LEU A 80 -5.62 3.27 4.75
N ILE A 81 -6.08 2.15 5.33
CA ILE A 81 -7.11 1.30 4.71
C ILE A 81 -8.37 2.11 4.41
N ASP A 82 -8.84 2.92 5.36
CA ASP A 82 -10.06 3.72 5.18
C ASP A 82 -9.89 4.79 4.12
N PHE A 83 -8.74 5.47 4.10
CA PHE A 83 -8.36 6.39 3.02
C PHE A 83 -8.39 5.71 1.65
N LEU A 84 -7.73 4.55 1.51
CA LEU A 84 -7.64 3.81 0.25
C LEU A 84 -9.04 3.35 -0.21
N LYS A 85 -9.87 2.84 0.70
CA LYS A 85 -11.25 2.43 0.41
C LYS A 85 -12.11 3.59 -0.09
N ASN A 86 -11.99 4.76 0.53
CA ASN A 86 -12.73 5.96 0.12
C ASN A 86 -12.31 6.42 -1.28
N ASN A 87 -11.01 6.42 -1.58
CA ASN A 87 -10.53 6.81 -2.91
C ASN A 87 -10.85 5.76 -4.00
N THR A 88 -10.96 4.48 -3.63
CA THR A 88 -11.42 3.42 -4.54
C THR A 88 -12.91 3.57 -4.88
N LYS A 89 -13.73 4.09 -3.95
CA LYS A 89 -15.17 4.33 -4.15
C LYS A 89 -15.49 5.63 -4.89
N SER A 90 -14.68 6.68 -4.72
CA SER A 90 -14.95 8.02 -5.27
C SER A 90 -14.79 8.15 -6.79
N LYS A 91 -14.18 7.18 -7.50
CA LYS A 91 -14.11 7.22 -8.98
C LYS A 91 -15.39 6.75 -9.71
N LYS A 92 -16.48 6.46 -8.99
CA LYS A 92 -17.82 6.32 -9.58
C LYS A 92 -18.65 7.58 -9.31
N LYS A 93 -18.40 8.67 -10.02
CA LYS A 93 -19.39 9.74 -10.20
C LYS A 93 -19.21 10.46 -11.51
#